data_AF-A0A7J9Q6U4-F1
#
_entry.id   AF-A0A7J9Q6U4-F1
#
_cell.length_a   1.000
_cell.length_b   1.000
_cell.length_c   1.000
_cell.angle_alpha   90.00
_cell.angle_beta   90.00
_cell.angle_gamma   90.00
#
_symmetry.space_group_name_H-M   'P 1'
#
loop_
_entity.id
_entity.type
_entity.pdbx_description
1 polymer ?
#
loop_
_entity_poly.entity_id
_entity_poly.type
_entity_poly.pdbx_seq_one_letter_code
_entity_poly.pdbx_strand_id
1 'polypeptide(L)'
;MNTENLELKRYLSSLKSRLKGKTFLKLFKDYKQHLQNTISSNKIMNRVFYLIIPEKNDIEIQTDICIDRLRALNLKVERLNCLQLKKLLVNCFLGNKGKDFLPSISPKYIKNNSDHLEINKKYYRIVHAHGYPRNVETGFLDRIVSSLGDFDLSMHIKPYPIENMLIDLNRELQKQRADLYSMKHKGIINPSLEIQYNDTRNTLKNLQKGKERLFNISLYIMCRADSIKELDLLTKKVESELNSIMILPKTATLRMLQGFKSIAPLGEDSLNISRNIATEALSAFFPFTSQFLQADDNGVWLGMNKNNIPIIKDIFNLPNPNGLILAQSGGG
;
A
#
# COMPACT_ATOMS: atom_id res chain seq x y z
N MET A 1 2.38 -2.25 3.18
CA MET A 1 3.26 -1.98 2.03
C MET A 1 4.50 -1.30 2.56
N ASN A 2 5.66 -1.90 2.33
CA ASN A 2 6.92 -1.26 2.66
C ASN A 2 7.64 -0.83 1.39
N THR A 3 8.36 0.27 1.52
CA THR A 3 9.28 0.72 0.50
C THR A 3 10.61 0.04 0.73
N GLU A 4 11.14 -0.61 -0.29
CA GLU A 4 12.43 -1.30 -0.26
C GLU A 4 13.37 -0.77 -1.34
N ASN A 5 14.67 -0.90 -1.12
CA ASN A 5 15.65 -0.59 -2.16
C ASN A 5 15.56 -1.64 -3.27
N LEU A 6 15.77 -1.20 -4.51
CA LEU A 6 15.76 -2.09 -5.66
C LEU A 6 16.93 -3.10 -5.58
N GLU A 7 16.65 -4.39 -5.34
CA GLU A 7 17.68 -5.43 -5.30
C GLU A 7 17.86 -6.11 -6.67
N LEU A 8 18.78 -5.61 -7.49
CA LEU A 8 19.17 -6.25 -8.77
C LEU A 8 20.44 -7.10 -8.67
N LYS A 9 20.94 -7.37 -7.45
CA LYS A 9 22.21 -8.07 -7.26
C LYS A 9 22.20 -9.49 -7.84
N ARG A 10 21.11 -10.24 -7.60
CA ARG A 10 20.96 -11.61 -8.08
C ARG A 10 20.97 -11.66 -9.61
N TYR A 11 20.11 -10.88 -10.24
CA TYR A 11 20.10 -10.66 -11.70
C TYR A 11 21.49 -10.31 -12.25
N LEU A 12 22.15 -9.28 -11.70
CA LEU A 12 23.48 -8.88 -12.17
C LEU A 12 24.55 -9.96 -11.97
N SER A 13 24.46 -10.75 -10.89
CA SER A 13 25.37 -11.88 -10.66
C SER A 13 25.12 -13.05 -11.61
N SER A 14 23.86 -13.40 -11.85
CA SER A 14 23.45 -14.41 -12.81
C SER A 14 23.91 -14.02 -14.21
N LEU A 15 23.63 -12.78 -14.63
CA LEU A 15 24.03 -12.26 -15.93
C LEU A 15 25.56 -12.26 -16.09
N LYS A 16 26.32 -11.88 -15.06
CA LYS A 16 27.78 -11.94 -15.07
C LYS A 16 28.30 -13.38 -15.25
N SER A 17 27.69 -14.36 -14.60
CA SER A 17 28.11 -15.77 -14.69
C SER A 17 27.96 -16.37 -16.09
N ARG A 18 27.08 -15.81 -16.91
CA ARG A 18 26.78 -16.28 -18.28
C ARG A 18 27.70 -15.69 -19.35
N LEU A 19 28.49 -14.65 -19.04
CA LEU A 19 29.33 -13.95 -20.00
C LEU A 19 30.55 -14.80 -20.39
N LYS A 20 30.70 -15.09 -21.68
CA LYS A 20 31.89 -15.74 -22.25
C LYS A 20 32.60 -14.75 -23.20
N GLY A 21 33.79 -14.26 -22.83
CA GLY A 21 34.63 -13.39 -23.67
C GLY A 21 34.87 -11.97 -23.13
N LYS A 22 36.00 -11.36 -23.52
CA LYS A 22 36.47 -10.05 -23.01
C LYS A 22 35.59 -8.86 -23.44
N THR A 23 35.01 -8.90 -24.64
CA THR A 23 34.13 -7.85 -25.18
C THR A 23 32.84 -7.73 -24.38
N PHE A 24 32.22 -8.85 -24.02
CA PHE A 24 30.98 -8.89 -23.23
C PHE A 24 31.17 -8.40 -21.79
N LEU A 25 32.37 -8.54 -21.22
CA LEU A 25 32.71 -7.99 -19.91
C LEU A 25 32.69 -6.44 -19.90
N LYS A 26 33.09 -5.79 -21.00
CA LYS A 26 33.01 -4.33 -21.13
C LYS A 26 31.56 -3.88 -21.23
N LEU A 27 30.79 -4.50 -22.14
CA LEU A 27 29.36 -4.23 -22.32
C LEU A 27 28.57 -4.43 -21.02
N PHE A 28 28.88 -5.47 -20.24
CA PHE A 28 28.26 -5.71 -18.93
C PHE A 28 28.52 -4.58 -17.93
N LYS A 29 29.74 -4.03 -17.91
CA LYS A 29 30.06 -2.90 -17.01
C LYS A 29 29.25 -1.67 -17.40
N ASP A 30 29.21 -1.35 -18.69
CA ASP A 30 28.45 -0.21 -19.22
C ASP A 30 26.95 -0.37 -18.94
N TYR A 31 26.40 -1.57 -19.18
CA TYR A 31 25.02 -1.92 -18.88
C TYR A 31 24.70 -1.81 -17.38
N LYS A 32 25.58 -2.33 -16.51
CA LYS A 32 25.42 -2.23 -15.06
C LYS A 32 25.40 -0.76 -14.61
N GLN A 33 26.29 0.07 -15.17
CA GLN A 33 26.35 1.48 -14.85
C GLN A 33 25.11 2.23 -15.36
N HIS A 34 24.63 1.90 -16.56
CA HIS A 34 23.37 2.43 -17.08
C HIS A 34 22.19 2.11 -16.16
N LEU A 35 22.01 0.84 -15.77
CA LEU A 35 20.99 0.42 -14.81
C LEU A 35 21.08 1.20 -13.49
N GLN A 36 22.28 1.30 -12.92
CA GLN A 36 22.50 2.00 -11.65
C GLN A 36 22.17 3.50 -11.76
N ASN A 37 22.51 4.11 -12.89
CA ASN A 37 22.19 5.51 -13.17
C ASN A 37 20.68 5.71 -13.30
N THR A 38 19.98 4.88 -14.07
CA THR A 38 18.52 4.94 -14.23
C THR A 38 17.79 4.81 -12.89
N ILE A 39 18.23 3.87 -12.04
CA ILE A 39 17.61 3.64 -10.73
C ILE A 39 17.85 4.83 -9.79
N SER A 40 19.06 5.37 -9.80
CA SER A 40 19.44 6.49 -8.94
C SER A 40 18.81 7.80 -9.39
N SER A 41 18.79 8.09 -10.70
CA SER A 41 18.21 9.31 -11.25
C SER A 41 16.72 9.40 -10.99
N ASN A 42 16.02 8.27 -11.13
CA ASN A 42 14.58 8.22 -10.99
C ASN A 42 14.14 7.90 -9.56
N LYS A 43 15.08 7.73 -8.61
CA LYS A 43 14.83 7.31 -7.21
C LYS A 43 13.84 6.16 -7.12
N ILE A 44 13.98 5.17 -7.99
CA ILE A 44 13.01 4.08 -8.11
C ILE A 44 13.15 3.19 -6.88
N MET A 45 12.05 3.07 -6.13
CA MET A 45 11.97 2.18 -4.97
C MET A 45 11.01 1.03 -5.29
N ASN A 46 11.29 -0.14 -4.72
CA ASN A 46 10.41 -1.28 -4.84
C ASN A 46 9.31 -1.19 -3.78
N ARG A 47 8.10 -1.64 -4.09
CA ARG A 47 6.99 -1.73 -3.13
C ARG A 47 6.74 -3.20 -2.84
N VAL A 48 6.92 -3.60 -1.59
CA VAL A 48 6.63 -4.96 -1.12
C VAL A 48 5.38 -4.92 -0.27
N PHE A 49 4.42 -5.78 -0.59
CA PHE A 49 3.16 -5.88 0.13
C PHE A 49 3.23 -7.05 1.10
N TYR A 50 2.87 -6.76 2.34
CA TYR A 50 2.76 -7.76 3.41
C TYR A 50 1.29 -7.85 3.80
N LEU A 51 0.77 -9.07 3.85
CA LEU A 51 -0.56 -9.36 4.36
C LEU A 51 -0.40 -9.99 5.75
N ILE A 52 -0.99 -9.36 6.76
CA ILE A 52 -0.98 -9.87 8.14
C ILE A 52 -2.37 -10.39 8.43
N ILE A 53 -2.46 -11.68 8.73
CA ILE A 53 -3.72 -12.34 9.06
C ILE A 53 -3.68 -12.64 10.55
N PRO A 54 -4.58 -12.07 11.36
CA PRO A 54 -4.66 -12.41 12.77
C PRO A 54 -5.12 -13.87 12.90
N GLU A 55 -4.40 -14.63 13.72
CA GLU A 55 -4.73 -16.00 14.03
C GLU A 55 -6.12 -16.08 14.68
N LYS A 56 -6.98 -16.96 14.15
CA LYS A 56 -8.29 -17.27 14.77
C LYS A 56 -8.45 -18.75 15.12
N ASN A 57 -7.93 -19.61 14.24
CA ASN A 57 -7.96 -21.05 14.35
C ASN A 57 -6.53 -21.54 14.03
N ASP A 58 -6.39 -22.71 13.41
CA ASP A 58 -5.13 -23.20 12.87
C ASP A 58 -4.53 -22.22 11.84
N ILE A 59 -3.38 -21.64 12.19
CA ILE A 59 -2.66 -20.67 11.37
C ILE A 59 -2.15 -21.27 10.05
N GLU A 60 -1.78 -22.56 10.01
CA GLU A 60 -1.25 -23.18 8.81
C GLU A 60 -2.33 -23.26 7.75
N ILE A 61 -3.48 -23.84 8.12
CA ILE A 61 -4.65 -23.95 7.24
C ILE A 61 -5.11 -22.57 6.77
N GLN A 62 -5.15 -21.57 7.67
CA GLN A 62 -5.52 -20.21 7.31
C GLN A 62 -4.55 -19.59 6.29
N THR A 63 -3.25 -19.76 6.50
CA THR A 63 -2.24 -19.23 5.58
C THR A 63 -2.31 -19.90 4.21
N ASP A 64 -2.52 -21.21 4.15
CA ASP A 64 -2.59 -21.95 2.88
C ASP A 64 -3.80 -21.52 2.06
N ILE A 65 -4.97 -21.41 2.68
CA ILE A 65 -6.18 -20.91 2.01
C ILE A 65 -5.94 -19.51 1.43
N CYS A 66 -5.30 -18.62 2.19
CA CYS A 66 -5.01 -17.27 1.72
C CYS A 66 -4.00 -17.26 0.57
N ILE A 67 -2.96 -18.09 0.63
CA ILE A 67 -1.97 -18.23 -0.43
C ILE A 67 -2.64 -18.71 -1.72
N ASP A 68 -3.48 -19.73 -1.65
CA ASP A 68 -4.18 -20.27 -2.83
C ASP A 68 -5.13 -19.24 -3.45
N ARG A 69 -5.86 -18.48 -2.62
CA ARG A 69 -6.74 -17.39 -3.10
C ARG A 69 -5.95 -16.29 -3.80
N LEU A 70 -4.78 -15.91 -3.28
CA LEU A 70 -3.94 -14.88 -3.91
C LEU A 70 -3.28 -15.41 -5.19
N ARG A 71 -2.85 -16.67 -5.22
CA ARG A 71 -2.34 -17.32 -6.44
C ARG A 71 -3.39 -17.42 -7.53
N ALA A 72 -4.65 -17.67 -7.18
CA ALA A 72 -5.77 -17.63 -8.12
C ALA A 72 -5.98 -16.25 -8.77
N LEU A 73 -5.49 -15.17 -8.14
CA LEU A 73 -5.44 -13.81 -8.70
C LEU A 73 -4.14 -13.53 -9.47
N ASN A 74 -3.34 -14.57 -9.78
CA ASN A 74 -2.02 -14.47 -10.40
C ASN A 74 -0.98 -13.64 -9.61
N LEU A 75 -1.15 -13.53 -8.29
CA LEU A 75 -0.18 -12.87 -7.43
C LEU A 75 0.90 -13.87 -6.98
N LYS A 76 2.16 -13.43 -7.02
CA LYS A 76 3.27 -14.18 -6.43
C LYS A 76 3.26 -13.95 -4.92
N VAL A 77 3.08 -15.02 -4.15
CA VAL A 77 2.98 -14.98 -2.69
C VAL A 77 3.91 -16.01 -2.08
N GLU A 78 4.61 -15.59 -1.02
CA GLU A 78 5.50 -16.41 -0.21
C GLU A 78 5.19 -16.14 1.27
N ARG A 79 5.13 -17.21 2.08
CA ARG A 79 5.02 -17.10 3.53
C ARG A 79 6.40 -16.79 4.11
N LEU A 80 6.50 -15.74 4.92
CA LEU A 80 7.76 -15.37 5.55
C LEU A 80 8.15 -16.38 6.64
N ASN A 81 9.42 -16.76 6.66
CA ASN A 81 10.01 -17.51 7.76
C ASN A 81 10.41 -16.58 8.93
N CYS A 82 10.79 -17.17 10.07
CA CYS A 82 11.14 -16.41 11.28
C CYS A 82 12.28 -15.39 11.06
N LEU A 83 13.25 -15.73 10.21
CA LEU A 83 14.39 -14.86 9.91
C LEU A 83 13.96 -13.64 9.08
N GLN A 84 13.14 -13.88 8.05
CA GLN A 84 12.57 -12.83 7.22
C GLN A 84 11.63 -11.92 8.03
N LEU A 85 10.84 -12.50 8.96
CA LEU A 85 9.99 -11.73 9.86
C LEU A 85 10.79 -10.84 10.80
N LYS A 86 11.90 -11.35 11.37
CA LYS A 86 12.83 -10.54 12.17
C LYS A 86 13.41 -9.39 11.34
N LYS A 87 13.82 -9.66 10.10
CA LYS A 87 14.32 -8.64 9.17
C LYS A 87 13.24 -7.58 8.87
N LEU A 88 12.00 -7.99 8.65
CA LEU A 88 10.86 -7.10 8.43
C LEU A 88 10.64 -6.15 9.61
N LEU A 89 10.64 -6.67 10.84
CA LEU A 89 10.49 -5.87 12.05
C LEU A 89 11.66 -4.89 12.24
N VAL A 90 12.90 -5.35 12.04
CA VAL A 90 14.10 -4.51 12.14
C VAL A 90 14.07 -3.37 11.11
N ASN A 91 13.67 -3.67 9.87
CA ASN A 91 13.54 -2.69 8.81
C ASN A 91 12.52 -1.59 9.15
N CYS A 92 11.47 -1.91 9.91
CA CYS A 92 10.49 -0.92 10.37
C CYS A 92 11.14 0.21 11.21
N PHE A 93 12.14 -0.13 12.04
CA PHE A 93 12.84 0.81 12.93
C PHE A 93 14.07 1.49 12.31
N LEU A 94 14.76 0.82 11.37
CA LEU A 94 16.06 1.28 10.84
C LEU A 94 16.00 1.73 9.37
N GLY A 95 14.91 1.39 8.67
CA GLY A 95 14.81 1.50 7.22
C GLY A 95 15.78 0.58 6.47
N ASN A 96 15.75 0.66 5.13
CA ASN A 96 16.40 -0.29 4.21
C ASN A 96 17.95 -0.32 4.19
N LYS A 97 18.62 0.28 5.18
CA LYS A 97 20.08 0.37 5.25
C LYS A 97 20.71 -0.58 6.29
N GLY A 98 19.90 -1.29 7.09
CA GLY A 98 20.39 -2.31 8.04
C GLY A 98 20.87 -3.58 7.34
N LYS A 99 22.07 -3.55 6.74
CA LYS A 99 22.73 -4.76 6.21
C LYS A 99 23.39 -5.59 7.31
N ASP A 100 23.63 -4.99 8.47
CA ASP A 100 24.21 -5.68 9.60
C ASP A 100 23.07 -6.30 10.40
N PHE A 101 23.12 -7.61 10.54
CA PHE A 101 22.32 -8.36 11.49
C PHE A 101 22.55 -7.76 12.88
N LEU A 102 21.70 -6.82 13.28
CA LEU A 102 21.71 -6.34 14.65
C LEU A 102 21.29 -7.51 15.54
N PRO A 103 22.06 -7.83 16.59
CA PRO A 103 21.68 -8.88 17.53
C PRO A 103 20.31 -8.60 18.18
N SER A 104 19.94 -7.32 18.30
CA SER A 104 18.68 -6.85 18.89
C SER A 104 17.72 -6.25 17.87
N ILE A 105 16.42 -6.53 18.06
CA ILE A 105 15.29 -5.99 17.27
C ILE A 105 15.00 -4.53 17.67
N SER A 106 15.52 -4.09 18.83
CA SER A 106 15.24 -2.76 19.38
C SER A 106 16.12 -1.68 18.75
N PRO A 107 15.56 -0.47 18.49
CA PRO A 107 16.38 0.70 18.22
C PRO A 107 17.24 1.09 19.45
N LYS A 108 18.29 1.89 19.23
CA LYS A 108 19.17 2.40 20.30
C LYS A 108 18.46 3.47 21.12
N TYR A 109 17.68 4.33 20.46
CA TYR A 109 16.81 5.30 21.10
C TYR A 109 15.60 5.63 20.22
N ILE A 110 14.52 6.06 20.85
CA ILE A 110 13.35 6.66 20.21
C ILE A 110 13.08 7.97 20.94
N LYS A 111 13.09 9.09 20.22
CA LYS A 111 12.67 10.38 20.74
C LYS A 111 11.32 10.73 20.12
N ASN A 112 10.31 10.88 20.99
CA ASN A 112 8.95 11.20 20.59
C ASN A 112 8.74 12.71 20.66
N ASN A 113 8.67 13.37 19.51
CA ASN A 113 8.32 14.79 19.41
C ASN A 113 6.82 14.93 19.07
N SER A 114 6.29 16.15 19.08
CA SER A 114 4.86 16.39 18.86
C SER A 114 4.40 16.03 17.45
N ASP A 115 5.21 16.28 16.44
CA ASP A 115 4.85 16.13 15.01
C ASP A 115 5.68 15.08 14.26
N HIS A 116 6.66 14.45 14.91
CA HIS A 116 7.50 13.40 14.32
C HIS A 116 8.17 12.52 15.40
N LEU A 117 8.66 11.35 14.99
CA LEU A 117 9.57 10.51 15.78
C LEU A 117 10.99 10.62 15.24
N GLU A 118 11.97 10.55 16.13
CA GLU A 118 13.37 10.34 15.76
C GLU A 118 13.80 8.96 16.28
N ILE A 119 14.23 8.09 15.36
CA ILE A 119 14.70 6.73 15.68
C ILE A 119 16.09 6.56 15.04
N ASN A 120 17.12 6.37 15.86
CA ASN A 120 18.50 6.13 15.43
C ASN A 120 18.99 7.09 14.31
N LYS A 121 18.74 8.40 14.47
CA LYS A 121 19.07 9.49 13.52
C LYS A 121 18.22 9.59 12.26
N LYS A 122 17.14 8.82 12.15
CA LYS A 122 16.12 9.00 11.10
C LYS A 122 14.87 9.62 11.68
N TYR A 123 14.19 10.40 10.85
CA TYR A 123 12.95 11.06 11.20
C TYR A 123 11.77 10.37 10.52
N TYR A 124 10.70 10.19 11.30
CA TYR A 124 9.49 9.49 10.88
C TYR A 124 8.29 10.38 11.18
N ARG A 125 7.36 10.49 10.24
CA ARG A 125 6.10 11.21 10.45
C ARG A 125 4.93 10.34 10.03
N ILE A 126 3.96 10.21 10.92
CA ILE A 126 2.75 9.44 10.67
C ILE A 126 1.64 10.36 10.19
N VAL A 127 1.09 10.02 9.03
CA VAL A 127 -0.09 10.63 8.41
C VAL A 127 -1.19 9.57 8.37
N HIS A 128 -2.42 9.94 8.69
CA HIS A 128 -3.57 9.04 8.61
C HIS A 128 -4.67 9.65 7.75
N ALA A 129 -5.47 8.79 7.12
CA ALA A 129 -6.67 9.22 6.43
C ALA A 129 -7.78 9.56 7.45
N HIS A 130 -8.14 10.84 7.54
CA HIS A 130 -9.24 11.30 8.39
C HIS A 130 -10.60 11.26 7.67
N GLY A 131 -10.57 11.49 6.35
CA GLY A 131 -11.72 11.45 5.47
C GLY A 131 -11.40 10.70 4.18
N TYR A 132 -12.43 10.09 3.60
CA TYR A 132 -12.36 9.33 2.35
C TYR A 132 -13.37 9.92 1.36
N PRO A 133 -13.13 9.77 0.05
CA PRO A 133 -14.11 10.16 -0.96
C PRO A 133 -15.41 9.36 -0.84
N ARG A 134 -16.49 9.94 -1.38
CA ARG A 134 -17.79 9.26 -1.46
C ARG A 134 -17.79 8.14 -2.49
N ASN A 135 -17.14 8.36 -3.63
CA ASN A 135 -17.03 7.42 -4.73
C ASN A 135 -15.56 7.13 -5.02
N VAL A 136 -15.25 5.87 -5.30
CA VAL A 136 -13.90 5.41 -5.60
C VAL A 136 -13.93 4.60 -6.90
N GLU A 137 -13.01 4.94 -7.81
CA GLU A 137 -12.80 4.18 -9.03
C GLU A 137 -11.83 3.02 -8.79
N THR A 138 -11.84 2.02 -9.68
CA THR A 138 -10.87 0.91 -9.58
C THR A 138 -9.44 1.43 -9.70
N GLY A 139 -8.53 0.95 -8.86
CA GLY A 139 -7.14 1.42 -8.85
C GLY A 139 -6.93 2.78 -8.17
N PHE A 140 -7.89 3.21 -7.36
CA PHE A 140 -7.86 4.48 -6.63
C PHE A 140 -6.56 4.71 -5.84
N LEU A 141 -6.02 3.66 -5.19
CA LEU A 141 -4.78 3.77 -4.42
C LEU A 141 -3.50 3.75 -5.27
N ASP A 142 -3.59 3.49 -6.58
CA ASP A 142 -2.40 3.29 -7.41
C ASP A 142 -1.55 4.54 -7.50
N ARG A 143 -2.19 5.71 -7.45
CA ARG A 143 -1.51 7.00 -7.47
C ARG A 143 -0.55 7.12 -6.30
N ILE A 144 -1.04 6.87 -5.08
CA ILE A 144 -0.19 6.94 -3.89
C ILE A 144 0.80 5.78 -3.86
N VAL A 145 0.39 4.55 -4.19
CA VAL A 145 1.27 3.37 -4.18
C VAL A 145 2.43 3.52 -5.17
N SER A 146 2.18 4.12 -6.33
CA SER A 146 3.18 4.37 -7.38
C SER A 146 3.98 5.66 -7.14
N SER A 147 3.63 6.46 -6.14
CA SER A 147 4.32 7.72 -5.86
C SER A 147 5.79 7.49 -5.49
N LEU A 148 6.66 8.39 -5.93
CA LEU A 148 8.08 8.37 -5.58
C LEU A 148 8.29 8.90 -4.15
N GLY A 149 8.94 8.13 -3.29
CA GLY A 149 9.34 8.55 -1.95
C GLY A 149 9.50 7.38 -0.98
N ASP A 150 10.28 7.59 0.10
CA ASP A 150 10.47 6.60 1.17
C ASP A 150 9.34 6.73 2.20
N PHE A 151 8.21 6.07 1.93
CA PHE A 151 7.09 6.01 2.87
C PHE A 151 6.43 4.63 2.86
N ASP A 152 5.98 4.17 4.02
CA ASP A 152 5.21 2.94 4.11
C ASP A 152 3.72 3.23 4.24
N LEU A 153 2.90 2.30 3.77
CA LEU A 153 1.44 2.36 3.86
C LEU A 153 0.95 1.13 4.61
N SER A 154 0.16 1.33 5.66
CA SER A 154 -0.53 0.29 6.41
C SER A 154 -2.03 0.50 6.31
N MET A 155 -2.75 -0.58 6.05
CA MET A 155 -4.19 -0.60 5.99
C MET A 155 -4.72 -1.67 6.91
N HIS A 156 -5.62 -1.29 7.81
CA HIS A 156 -6.33 -2.20 8.68
C HIS A 156 -7.74 -2.36 8.16
N ILE A 157 -8.15 -3.59 7.89
CA ILE A 157 -9.49 -3.93 7.43
C ILE A 157 -10.09 -4.86 8.48
N LYS A 158 -11.14 -4.39 9.16
CA LYS A 158 -11.86 -5.19 10.16
C LYS A 158 -13.33 -5.30 9.76
N PRO A 159 -13.92 -6.51 9.71
CA PRO A 159 -15.33 -6.65 9.41
C PRO A 159 -16.16 -5.94 10.49
N TYR A 160 -17.15 -5.16 10.07
CA TYR A 160 -18.08 -4.53 11.00
C TYR A 160 -19.23 -5.51 11.30
N PRO A 161 -19.55 -5.81 12.57
CA PRO A 161 -20.64 -6.74 12.91
C PRO A 161 -21.99 -6.31 12.31
N ILE A 162 -22.67 -7.22 11.61
CA ILE A 162 -23.92 -6.94 10.87
C ILE A 162 -25.03 -6.48 11.82
N GLU A 163 -25.11 -7.05 13.02
CA GLU A 163 -26.14 -6.72 14.02
C GLU A 163 -26.08 -5.24 14.43
N ASN A 164 -24.89 -4.76 14.80
CA ASN A 164 -24.67 -3.35 15.16
C ASN A 164 -24.95 -2.43 13.98
N MET A 165 -24.54 -2.83 12.78
CA MET A 165 -24.74 -2.07 11.55
C MET A 165 -26.21 -1.86 11.21
N LEU A 166 -27.04 -2.91 11.32
CA LEU A 166 -28.47 -2.80 11.07
C LEU A 166 -29.12 -1.85 12.07
N ILE A 167 -28.70 -1.87 13.33
CA ILE A 167 -29.22 -0.97 14.37
C ILE A 167 -28.84 0.48 14.07
N ASP A 168 -27.56 0.74 13.76
CA ASP A 168 -27.06 2.08 13.51
C ASP A 168 -27.65 2.70 12.24
N LEU A 169 -27.70 1.95 11.13
CA LEU A 169 -28.31 2.42 9.89
C LEU A 169 -29.82 2.63 10.03
N ASN A 170 -30.53 1.77 10.76
CA ASN A 170 -31.96 2.01 11.03
C ASN A 170 -32.15 3.29 11.84
N ARG A 171 -31.33 3.53 12.87
CA ARG A 171 -31.39 4.78 13.66
C ARG A 171 -31.10 6.00 12.79
N GLU A 172 -30.09 5.93 11.93
CA GLU A 172 -29.73 7.03 11.02
C GLU A 172 -30.82 7.29 9.98
N LEU A 173 -31.40 6.25 9.40
CA LEU A 173 -32.55 6.34 8.49
C LEU A 173 -33.77 6.98 9.16
N GLN A 174 -34.05 6.65 10.42
CA GLN A 174 -35.14 7.26 11.19
C GLN A 174 -34.88 8.75 11.46
N LYS A 175 -33.65 9.13 11.79
CA LYS A 175 -33.25 10.53 11.96
C LYS A 175 -33.43 11.33 10.65
N GLN A 176 -32.87 10.83 9.54
CA GLN A 176 -33.02 11.47 8.23
C GLN A 176 -34.49 11.60 7.82
N ARG A 177 -35.32 10.59 8.10
CA ARG A 177 -36.77 10.63 7.85
C ARG A 177 -37.48 11.70 8.69
N ALA A 178 -37.12 11.82 9.96
CA ALA A 178 -37.68 12.84 10.85
C ALA A 178 -37.28 14.26 10.39
N ASP A 179 -36.02 14.43 9.98
CA ASP A 179 -35.52 15.71 9.44
C ASP A 179 -36.24 16.10 8.14
N LEU A 180 -36.41 15.16 7.20
CA LEU A 180 -37.19 15.36 5.98
C LEU A 180 -38.63 15.75 6.29
N TYR A 181 -39.27 15.07 7.24
CA TYR A 181 -40.64 15.38 7.67
C TYR A 181 -40.73 16.80 8.24
N SER A 182 -39.80 17.18 9.12
CA SER A 182 -39.71 18.52 9.72
C SER A 182 -39.50 19.62 8.66
N MET A 183 -38.59 19.40 7.71
CA MET A 183 -38.34 20.35 6.61
C MET A 183 -39.54 20.49 5.68
N LYS A 184 -40.21 19.38 5.36
CA LYS A 184 -41.43 19.38 4.55
C LYS A 184 -42.57 20.14 5.23
N HIS A 185 -42.72 20.00 6.55
CA HIS A 185 -43.68 20.80 7.34
C HIS A 185 -43.38 22.30 7.31
N LYS A 186 -42.11 22.69 7.21
CA LYS A 186 -41.69 24.08 7.01
C LYS A 186 -41.80 24.55 5.56
N GLY A 187 -42.29 23.71 4.64
CA GLY A 187 -42.36 24.00 3.20
C GLY A 187 -41.01 24.01 2.49
N ILE A 188 -39.94 23.52 3.14
CA ILE A 188 -38.58 23.50 2.59
C ILE A 188 -38.30 22.14 1.98
N ILE A 189 -37.98 22.10 0.69
CA ILE A 189 -37.49 20.90 0.00
C ILE A 189 -35.98 20.91 0.08
N ASN A 190 -35.38 19.85 0.63
CA ASN A 190 -33.94 19.68 0.70
C ASN A 190 -33.53 18.46 -0.14
N PRO A 191 -33.18 18.66 -1.43
CA PRO A 191 -32.81 17.58 -2.34
C PRO A 191 -31.61 16.76 -1.85
N SER A 192 -30.65 17.41 -1.19
CA SER A 192 -29.45 16.75 -0.67
C SER A 192 -29.79 15.72 0.42
N LEU A 193 -30.69 16.09 1.34
CA LEU A 193 -31.14 15.19 2.40
C LEU A 193 -32.00 14.03 1.85
N GLU A 194 -32.78 14.28 0.80
CA GLU A 194 -33.60 13.25 0.15
C GLU A 194 -32.74 12.22 -0.60
N ILE A 195 -31.68 12.68 -1.29
CA ILE A 195 -30.66 11.79 -1.88
C ILE A 195 -30.00 10.97 -0.78
N GLN A 196 -29.54 11.61 0.30
CA GLN A 196 -28.90 10.92 1.42
C GLN A 196 -29.80 9.85 2.06
N TYR A 197 -31.09 10.14 2.21
CA TYR A 197 -32.08 9.19 2.70
C TYR A 197 -32.24 7.98 1.78
N ASN A 198 -32.36 8.22 0.47
CA ASN A 198 -32.48 7.14 -0.51
C ASN A 198 -31.22 6.27 -0.57
N ASP A 199 -30.03 6.88 -0.52
CA ASP A 199 -28.76 6.16 -0.46
C ASP A 199 -28.66 5.29 0.80
N THR A 200 -28.98 5.85 1.96
CA THR A 200 -28.98 5.13 3.24
C THR A 200 -29.95 3.95 3.20
N ARG A 201 -31.14 4.15 2.62
CA ARG A 201 -32.15 3.10 2.44
C ARG A 201 -31.68 1.99 1.51
N ASN A 202 -31.04 2.34 0.40
CA ASN A 202 -30.49 1.38 -0.57
C ASN A 202 -29.37 0.54 0.06
N THR A 203 -28.45 1.18 0.77
CA THR A 203 -27.39 0.50 1.53
C THR A 203 -27.99 -0.48 2.54
N LEU A 204 -28.95 -0.05 3.36
CA LEU A 204 -29.64 -0.93 4.32
C LEU A 204 -30.28 -2.15 3.63
N LYS A 205 -30.94 -1.94 2.48
CA LYS A 205 -31.57 -3.01 1.70
C LYS A 205 -30.54 -3.98 1.13
N ASN A 206 -29.39 -3.50 0.64
CA ASN A 206 -28.32 -4.35 0.12
C ASN A 206 -27.68 -5.19 1.24
N LEU A 207 -27.49 -4.60 2.42
CA LEU A 207 -26.97 -5.27 3.60
C LEU A 207 -27.92 -6.36 4.10
N GLN A 208 -29.23 -6.08 4.20
CA GLN A 208 -30.23 -7.09 4.59
C GLN A 208 -30.31 -8.25 3.60
N LYS A 209 -30.07 -8.00 2.31
CA LYS A 209 -29.99 -9.05 1.27
C LYS A 209 -28.67 -9.81 1.27
N GLY A 210 -27.71 -9.45 2.12
CA GLY A 210 -26.37 -10.05 2.15
C GLY A 210 -25.52 -9.76 0.91
N LYS A 211 -25.91 -8.79 0.08
CA LYS A 211 -25.14 -8.41 -1.13
C LYS A 211 -23.85 -7.66 -0.79
N GLU A 212 -23.87 -6.91 0.30
CA GLU A 212 -22.75 -6.12 0.77
C GLU A 212 -22.47 -6.40 2.25
N ARG A 213 -21.24 -6.11 2.65
CA ARG A 213 -20.80 -6.03 4.05
C ARG A 213 -20.08 -4.70 4.26
N LEU A 214 -20.14 -4.14 5.47
CA LEU A 214 -19.30 -3.00 5.84
C LEU A 214 -18.05 -3.46 6.58
N PHE A 215 -16.99 -2.70 6.41
CA PHE A 215 -15.72 -2.87 7.07
C PHE A 215 -15.26 -1.56 7.69
N ASN A 216 -14.66 -1.64 8.87
CA ASN A 216 -13.86 -0.58 9.43
C ASN A 216 -12.51 -0.57 8.72
N ILE A 217 -12.19 0.54 8.06
CA ILE A 217 -10.93 0.75 7.36
C ILE A 217 -10.15 1.87 8.03
N SER A 218 -8.91 1.57 8.41
CA SER A 218 -7.92 2.56 8.83
C SER A 218 -6.77 2.58 7.82
N LEU A 219 -6.39 3.76 7.35
CA LEU A 219 -5.28 3.94 6.41
C LEU A 219 -4.24 4.87 7.03
N TYR A 220 -3.01 4.37 7.12
CA TYR A 220 -1.89 5.03 7.75
C TYR A 220 -0.68 5.05 6.82
N ILE A 221 0.03 6.16 6.79
CA ILE A 221 1.25 6.34 6.00
C ILE A 221 2.37 6.84 6.91
N MET A 222 3.53 6.21 6.82
CA MET A 222 4.73 6.60 7.56
C MET A 222 5.76 7.14 6.58
N CYS A 223 5.95 8.46 6.58
CA CYS A 223 7.03 9.10 5.84
C CYS A 223 8.34 8.92 6.59
N ARG A 224 9.44 8.66 5.86
CA ARG A 224 10.79 8.54 6.43
C ARG A 224 11.77 9.48 5.73
N ALA A 225 12.66 10.09 6.49
CA ALA A 225 13.73 10.92 5.93
C ALA A 225 14.98 10.95 6.82
N ASP A 226 16.11 11.33 6.22
CA ASP A 226 17.40 11.48 6.93
C ASP A 226 17.50 12.89 7.58
N SER A 227 16.64 13.85 7.22
CA SER A 227 16.54 15.17 7.86
C SER A 227 15.09 15.66 8.01
N ILE A 228 14.85 16.60 8.94
CA ILE A 228 13.53 17.21 9.16
C ILE A 228 13.05 17.95 7.91
N LYS A 229 13.93 18.67 7.20
CA LYS A 229 13.57 19.39 5.97
C LYS A 229 13.07 18.44 4.88
N GLU A 230 13.75 17.31 4.70
CA GLU A 230 13.30 16.27 3.77
C GLU A 230 11.99 15.61 4.22
N LEU A 231 11.82 15.41 5.53
CA LEU A 231 10.58 14.88 6.09
C LEU A 231 9.40 15.80 5.78
N ASP A 232 9.56 17.10 5.94
CA ASP A 232 8.53 18.09 5.65
C ASP A 232 8.15 18.10 4.17
N LEU A 233 9.13 18.07 3.27
CA LEU A 233 8.91 17.99 1.84
C LEU A 233 8.17 16.69 1.44
N LEU A 234 8.61 15.55 1.98
CA LEU A 234 7.99 14.27 1.71
C LEU A 234 6.56 14.20 2.25
N THR A 235 6.34 14.71 3.47
CA THR A 235 5.01 14.76 4.10
C THR A 235 4.05 15.59 3.25
N LYS A 236 4.45 16.81 2.85
CA LYS A 236 3.63 17.67 2.00
C LYS A 236 3.30 17.02 0.65
N LYS A 237 4.27 16.30 0.07
CA LYS A 237 4.05 15.55 -1.18
C LYS A 237 3.00 14.46 -0.98
N VAL A 238 3.15 13.63 0.05
CA VAL A 238 2.18 12.57 0.39
C VAL A 238 0.79 13.14 0.66
N GLU A 239 0.71 14.24 1.42
CA GLU A 239 -0.56 14.92 1.69
C GLU A 239 -1.20 15.44 0.41
N SER A 240 -0.43 16.04 -0.50
CA SER A 240 -0.91 16.51 -1.80
C SER A 240 -1.46 15.36 -2.65
N GLU A 241 -0.75 14.22 -2.69
CA GLU A 241 -1.20 13.03 -3.42
C GLU A 241 -2.50 12.46 -2.85
N LEU A 242 -2.63 12.37 -1.53
CA LEU A 242 -3.86 11.93 -0.88
C LEU A 242 -5.03 12.88 -1.14
N ASN A 243 -4.79 14.20 -1.06
CA ASN A 243 -5.81 15.20 -1.38
C ASN A 243 -6.24 15.13 -2.85
N SER A 244 -5.33 14.81 -3.78
CA SER A 244 -5.64 14.66 -5.21
C SER A 244 -6.62 13.51 -5.49
N ILE A 245 -6.67 12.52 -4.60
CA ILE A 245 -7.63 11.42 -4.62
C ILE A 245 -8.73 11.63 -3.55
N MET A 246 -8.92 12.86 -3.06
CA MET A 246 -9.96 13.23 -2.09
C MET A 246 -9.91 12.44 -0.76
N ILE A 247 -8.77 11.84 -0.42
CA ILE A 247 -8.49 11.44 0.97
C ILE A 247 -8.03 12.69 1.70
N LEU A 248 -8.61 12.95 2.87
CA LEU A 248 -8.20 14.05 3.74
C LEU A 248 -7.10 13.55 4.69
N PRO A 249 -5.82 13.87 4.44
CA PRO A 249 -4.73 13.44 5.30
C PRO A 249 -4.66 14.29 6.56
N LYS A 250 -4.23 13.70 7.67
CA LYS A 250 -3.93 14.42 8.90
C LYS A 250 -2.72 13.80 9.59
N THR A 251 -1.83 14.63 10.10
CA THR A 251 -0.70 14.19 10.90
C THR A 251 -1.17 13.69 12.27
N ALA A 252 -0.55 12.63 12.77
CA ALA A 252 -0.86 12.05 14.09
C ALA A 252 -0.21 12.86 15.24
N THR A 253 -0.43 14.18 15.27
CA THR A 253 0.19 15.09 16.24
C THR A 253 -0.08 14.63 17.68
N LEU A 254 0.97 14.63 18.51
CA LEU A 254 1.02 14.08 19.88
C LEU A 254 0.74 12.58 20.00
N ARG A 255 0.42 11.88 18.90
CA ARG A 255 0.11 10.45 18.85
C ARG A 255 1.04 9.68 17.91
N MET A 256 2.24 10.20 17.69
CA MET A 256 3.21 9.66 16.74
C MET A 256 3.63 8.23 17.08
N LEU A 257 3.83 7.93 18.36
CA LEU A 257 4.20 6.58 18.82
C LEU A 257 3.07 5.56 18.59
N GLN A 258 1.81 5.95 18.86
CA GLN A 258 0.64 5.11 18.57
C GLN A 258 0.50 4.90 17.06
N GLY A 259 0.76 5.94 16.26
CA GLY A 259 0.78 5.85 14.81
C GLY A 259 1.84 4.88 14.30
N PHE A 260 3.04 4.92 14.86
CA PHE A 260 4.10 3.99 14.51
C PHE A 260 3.72 2.54 14.82
N LYS A 261 3.14 2.28 16.01
CA LYS A 261 2.63 0.94 16.37
C LYS A 261 1.56 0.44 15.38
N SER A 262 0.73 1.36 14.88
CA SER A 262 -0.34 1.05 13.91
C SER A 262 0.18 0.73 12.51
N ILE A 263 1.41 1.13 12.18
CA ILE A 263 2.05 0.83 10.88
C ILE A 263 3.02 -0.33 10.98
N ALA A 264 3.61 -0.54 12.16
CA ALA A 264 4.46 -1.68 12.41
C ALA A 264 3.72 -2.98 12.04
N PRO A 265 4.43 -3.98 11.46
CA PRO A 265 3.81 -5.20 10.97
C PRO A 265 3.49 -6.17 12.12
N LEU A 266 2.77 -5.68 13.12
CA LEU A 266 2.30 -6.40 14.30
C LEU A 266 0.80 -6.74 14.20
N GLY A 267 0.09 -6.19 13.23
CA GLY A 267 -1.36 -6.41 13.06
C GLY A 267 -2.23 -5.66 14.07
N GLU A 268 -1.66 -4.73 14.84
CA GLU A 268 -2.37 -3.95 15.84
C GLU A 268 -2.65 -2.53 15.33
N ASP A 269 -3.85 -2.00 15.58
CA ASP A 269 -4.22 -0.61 15.27
C ASP A 269 -4.38 0.17 16.58
N SER A 270 -3.30 0.85 17.02
CA SER A 270 -3.29 1.64 18.25
C SER A 270 -3.83 3.07 18.07
N LEU A 271 -3.90 3.60 16.84
CA LEU A 271 -4.51 4.90 16.56
C LEU A 271 -6.03 4.81 16.55
N ASN A 272 -6.56 3.69 16.06
CA ASN A 272 -7.98 3.37 15.97
C ASN A 272 -8.80 4.45 15.24
N ILE A 273 -8.23 5.02 14.17
CA ILE A 273 -8.89 6.02 13.33
C ILE A 273 -9.42 5.29 12.10
N SER A 274 -10.66 4.80 12.22
CA SER A 274 -11.31 4.01 11.18
C SER A 274 -12.56 4.69 10.63
N ARG A 275 -12.95 4.28 9.42
CA ARG A 275 -14.22 4.63 8.79
C ARG A 275 -14.93 3.39 8.28
N ASN A 276 -16.26 3.40 8.37
CA ASN A 276 -17.12 2.36 7.79
C ASN A 276 -17.17 2.53 6.28
N ILE A 277 -16.80 1.48 5.55
CA ILE A 277 -16.78 1.43 4.09
C ILE A 277 -17.41 0.11 3.61
N ALA A 278 -18.24 0.17 2.57
CA ALA A 278 -18.87 -1.01 1.97
C ALA A 278 -17.89 -1.87 1.17
N THR A 279 -18.26 -3.13 0.93
CA THR A 279 -17.39 -4.10 0.24
C THR A 279 -16.98 -3.63 -1.16
N GLU A 280 -17.92 -3.04 -1.91
CA GLU A 280 -17.67 -2.53 -3.25
C GLU A 280 -16.63 -1.41 -3.24
N ALA A 281 -16.83 -0.39 -2.40
CA ALA A 281 -15.86 0.68 -2.21
C ALA A 281 -14.51 0.18 -1.68
N LEU A 282 -14.49 -0.80 -0.77
CA LEU A 282 -13.25 -1.42 -0.27
C LEU A 282 -12.46 -2.09 -1.41
N SER A 283 -13.11 -2.66 -2.41
CA SER A 283 -12.43 -3.32 -3.53
C SER A 283 -11.56 -2.35 -4.35
N ALA A 284 -11.93 -1.07 -4.41
CA ALA A 284 -11.13 -0.02 -5.06
C ALA A 284 -9.81 0.29 -4.33
N PHE A 285 -9.67 -0.09 -3.06
CA PHE A 285 -8.43 0.03 -2.29
C PHE A 285 -7.45 -1.11 -2.59
N PHE A 286 -7.76 -2.02 -3.51
CA PHE A 286 -6.87 -3.11 -3.87
C PHE A 286 -5.59 -2.58 -4.57
N PRO A 287 -4.40 -2.75 -3.97
CA PRO A 287 -3.20 -2.00 -4.39
C PRO A 287 -2.36 -2.69 -5.49
N PHE A 288 -2.88 -3.76 -6.11
CA PHE A 288 -2.11 -4.65 -7.00
C PHE A 288 -2.45 -4.50 -8.48
N THR A 289 -2.90 -3.34 -8.93
CA THR A 289 -3.23 -3.10 -10.35
C THR A 289 -1.99 -2.88 -11.23
N SER A 290 -0.86 -2.44 -10.63
CA SER A 290 0.37 -2.11 -11.35
C SER A 290 1.46 -3.13 -11.12
N GLN A 291 2.25 -3.41 -12.16
CA GLN A 291 3.40 -4.29 -12.07
C GLN A 291 4.54 -3.59 -11.32
N PHE A 292 4.80 -4.04 -10.10
CA PHE A 292 6.03 -3.71 -9.37
C PHE A 292 7.20 -4.50 -9.95
N LEU A 293 8.42 -4.08 -9.61
CA LEU A 293 9.63 -4.71 -10.17
C LEU A 293 9.63 -6.21 -9.88
N GLN A 294 9.56 -6.99 -10.95
CA GLN A 294 9.91 -8.41 -10.93
C GLN A 294 11.04 -8.58 -11.93
N ALA A 295 12.27 -8.60 -11.42
CA ALA A 295 13.42 -8.97 -12.21
C ALA A 295 13.60 -10.49 -12.10
N ASP A 296 13.33 -11.20 -13.19
CA ASP A 296 13.67 -12.61 -13.25
C ASP A 296 15.21 -12.74 -13.34
N ASP A 297 15.81 -13.61 -12.52
CA ASP A 297 17.28 -13.76 -12.44
C ASP A 297 17.94 -14.09 -13.79
N ASN A 298 17.15 -14.69 -14.68
CA ASN A 298 17.58 -15.17 -15.99
C ASN A 298 17.00 -14.35 -17.14
N GLY A 299 16.25 -13.29 -16.83
CA GLY A 299 15.47 -12.53 -17.79
C GLY A 299 16.28 -11.57 -18.66
N VAL A 300 15.60 -11.01 -19.65
CA VAL A 300 16.10 -9.94 -20.52
C VAL A 300 15.40 -8.64 -20.14
N TRP A 301 16.13 -7.52 -20.17
CA TRP A 301 15.51 -6.20 -20.05
C TRP A 301 14.64 -5.95 -21.29
N LEU A 302 13.32 -5.80 -21.09
CA LEU A 302 12.34 -5.48 -22.13
C LEU A 302 12.02 -3.99 -22.28
N GLY A 303 12.00 -3.23 -21.18
CA GLY A 303 11.81 -1.78 -21.23
C GLY A 303 11.62 -1.19 -19.84
N MET A 304 11.06 0.01 -19.78
CA MET A 304 10.57 0.60 -18.54
C MET A 304 9.04 0.64 -18.57
N ASN A 305 8.38 0.41 -17.43
CA ASN A 305 6.95 0.61 -17.32
C ASN A 305 6.59 2.11 -17.19
N LYS A 306 5.30 2.44 -17.10
CA LYS A 306 4.81 3.83 -16.91
C LYS A 306 5.39 4.54 -15.68
N ASN A 307 5.84 3.78 -14.69
CA ASN A 307 6.43 4.27 -13.45
C ASN A 307 7.98 4.25 -13.49
N ASN A 308 8.57 4.14 -14.68
CA ASN A 308 10.00 4.03 -14.93
C ASN A 308 10.68 2.80 -14.30
N ILE A 309 9.92 1.82 -13.81
CA ILE A 309 10.46 0.58 -13.25
C ILE A 309 10.91 -0.31 -14.41
N PRO A 310 12.16 -0.84 -14.38
CA PRO A 310 12.64 -1.71 -15.44
C PRO A 310 11.86 -3.03 -15.47
N ILE A 311 11.50 -3.51 -16.65
CA ILE A 311 10.85 -4.80 -16.86
C ILE A 311 11.92 -5.79 -17.30
N ILE A 312 12.26 -6.75 -16.44
CA ILE A 312 13.27 -7.78 -16.71
C ILE A 312 12.61 -9.15 -16.58
N LYS A 313 12.39 -9.84 -17.70
CA LYS A 313 11.61 -11.09 -17.74
C LYS A 313 12.28 -12.20 -18.52
N ASP A 314 12.18 -13.42 -18.01
CA ASP A 314 12.58 -14.62 -18.73
C ASP A 314 11.37 -15.15 -19.50
N ILE A 315 11.34 -14.87 -20.80
CA ILE A 315 10.23 -15.23 -21.69
C ILE A 315 10.06 -16.75 -21.76
N PHE A 316 11.15 -17.52 -21.61
CA PHE A 316 11.10 -18.99 -21.67
C PHE A 316 10.52 -19.63 -20.42
N ASN A 317 10.43 -18.89 -19.32
CA ASN A 317 9.81 -19.36 -18.08
C ASN A 317 8.30 -19.05 -18.04
N LEU A 318 7.76 -18.37 -19.05
CA LEU A 318 6.33 -18.13 -19.16
C LEU A 318 5.61 -19.36 -19.71
N PRO A 319 4.32 -19.56 -19.38
CA PRO A 319 3.52 -20.66 -19.94
C PRO A 319 3.50 -20.68 -21.47
N ASN A 320 3.62 -19.50 -22.09
CA ASN A 320 3.79 -19.36 -23.54
C ASN A 320 5.06 -18.52 -23.80
N PRO A 321 6.11 -19.10 -24.41
CA PRO A 321 7.37 -18.42 -24.68
C PRO A 321 7.37 -17.59 -25.97
N ASN A 322 6.20 -17.35 -26.58
CA ASN A 322 6.06 -16.51 -27.77
C ASN A 322 5.76 -15.05 -27.41
N GLY A 323 6.27 -14.11 -28.20
CA GLY A 323 6.05 -12.68 -28.03
C GLY A 323 5.75 -11.96 -29.35
N LEU A 324 4.99 -10.87 -29.26
CA LEU A 324 4.66 -9.99 -30.39
C LEU A 324 5.10 -8.56 -30.04
N ILE A 325 5.86 -7.93 -30.92
CA ILE A 325 6.23 -6.51 -30.80
C ILE A 325 5.40 -5.74 -31.83
N LEU A 326 4.60 -4.80 -31.34
CA LEU A 326 3.78 -3.93 -32.18
C LEU A 326 4.35 -2.51 -32.09
N ALA A 327 4.63 -1.91 -33.25
CA ALA A 327 5.16 -0.56 -33.34
C ALA A 327 4.58 0.16 -34.57
N GLN A 328 4.55 1.48 -34.51
CA GLN A 328 4.33 2.32 -35.69
C GLN A 328 5.59 2.37 -36.55
N SER A 329 5.47 2.81 -37.81
CA SER A 329 6.62 2.97 -38.72
C SER A 329 7.71 3.83 -38.06
N GLY A 330 8.93 3.30 -37.96
CA GLY A 330 10.07 3.96 -37.32
C GLY A 330 10.20 3.77 -35.80
N GLY A 331 9.37 2.92 -35.17
CA GLY A 331 9.40 2.66 -33.73
C GLY A 331 10.31 1.50 -33.27
N GLY A 332 11.10 0.93 -34.18
CA GLY A 332 11.99 -0.21 -33.94
C GLY A 332 13.41 0.20 -33.58
#